data_AF-A0A157SVX9-F1
#
_entry.id   AF-A0A157SVX9-F1
#
_cell.length_a   1.000
_cell.length_b   1.000
_cell.length_c   1.000
_cell.angle_alpha   90.00
_cell.angle_beta   90.00
_cell.angle_gamma   90.00
#
_symmetry.space_group_name_H-M   'P 1'
#
loop_
_entity.id
_entity.type
_entity.pdbx_description
1 polymer ?
#
loop_
_entity_poly.entity_id
_entity_poly.type
_entity_poly.pdbx_seq_one_letter_code
_entity_poly.pdbx_strand_id
1 'polypeptide(L)'
;MPKKPDAEMAEFEAALLRSAKQAVDGQYARVHTPDEIVRRRGRPVGSTAAVRKSATTIRLDEEVLAAFKATGQGWQTRMNNALKDWLKSHQMS
;
A
#
# COMPACT_ATOMS: atom_id res chain seq x y z
N MET A 1 43.64 15.98 -5.53
CA MET A 1 42.80 15.86 -6.74
C MET A 1 41.35 16.04 -6.31
N PRO A 2 40.59 17.05 -6.77
CA PRO A 2 39.17 17.13 -6.41
C PRO A 2 38.46 15.89 -6.99
N LYS A 3 37.68 15.19 -6.15
CA LYS A 3 36.86 14.05 -6.60
C LYS A 3 35.88 14.58 -7.64
N LYS A 4 35.89 13.99 -8.84
CA LYS A 4 34.81 14.20 -9.82
C LYS A 4 33.48 13.90 -9.10
N PRO A 5 32.42 14.70 -9.31
CA PRO A 5 31.12 14.37 -8.76
C PRO A 5 30.75 12.96 -9.23
N ASP A 6 30.30 12.15 -8.27
CA ASP A 6 29.75 10.82 -8.55
C ASP A 6 28.67 10.94 -9.63
N ALA A 7 28.54 9.96 -10.52
CA ALA A 7 27.56 10.02 -11.61
C ALA A 7 26.14 10.23 -11.07
N GLU A 8 25.85 9.66 -9.89
CA GLU A 8 24.58 9.85 -9.18
C GLU A 8 24.38 11.30 -8.72
N MET A 9 25.43 11.96 -8.23
CA MET A 9 25.38 13.37 -7.82
C MET A 9 25.18 14.30 -9.01
N ALA A 10 25.82 14.00 -10.15
CA ALA A 10 25.67 14.77 -11.37
C ALA A 10 24.24 14.66 -11.95
N GLU A 11 23.64 13.47 -11.90
CA GLU A 11 22.25 13.26 -12.32
C GLU A 11 21.25 13.98 -11.40
N PHE A 12 21.52 13.96 -10.09
CA PHE A 12 20.73 14.68 -9.10
C PHE A 12 20.78 16.19 -9.31
N GLU A 13 21.98 16.77 -9.50
CA GLU A 13 22.14 18.20 -9.80
C GLU A 13 21.41 18.58 -11.10
N ALA A 14 21.54 17.76 -12.14
CA ALA A 14 20.84 17.99 -13.40
C ALA A 14 19.30 17.92 -13.23
N ALA A 15 18.80 16.99 -12.41
CA ALA A 15 17.38 16.88 -12.09
C ALA A 15 16.87 18.08 -11.29
N LEU A 16 17.65 18.55 -10.31
CA LEU A 16 17.32 19.71 -9.49
C LEU A 16 17.23 20.99 -10.34
N LEU A 17 18.21 21.22 -11.23
CA LEU A 17 18.20 22.37 -12.13
C LEU A 17 17.02 22.35 -13.10
N ARG A 18 16.63 21.17 -13.61
CA ARG A 18 15.43 21.02 -14.45
C ARG A 18 14.15 21.38 -13.68
N SER A 19 14.01 20.92 -12.44
CA SER A 19 12.85 21.24 -11.59
C SER A 19 12.77 22.73 -11.28
N ALA A 20 13.89 23.37 -10.96
CA ALA A 20 13.94 24.82 -10.70
C ALA A 20 13.54 25.62 -11.95
N LYS A 21 14.03 25.23 -13.13
CA LYS A 21 13.66 25.87 -14.40
C LYS A 21 12.16 25.72 -14.70
N GLN A 22 11.61 24.52 -14.52
CA GLN A 22 10.17 24.26 -14.69
C GLN A 22 9.32 25.13 -13.76
N ALA A 23 9.74 25.30 -12.50
CA ALA A 23 9.06 26.18 -11.56
C ALA A 23 9.10 27.66 -11.99
N VAL A 24 10.24 28.16 -12.45
CA VAL A 24 10.39 29.53 -12.99
C VAL A 24 9.53 29.73 -14.24
N ASP A 25 9.49 28.74 -15.12
CA ASP A 25 8.69 28.75 -16.36
C ASP A 25 7.18 28.49 -16.10
N GLY A 26 6.76 28.39 -14.83
CA GLY A 26 5.37 28.17 -14.43
C GLY A 26 4.82 26.78 -14.77
N GLN A 27 5.70 25.85 -15.13
CA GLN A 27 5.38 24.46 -15.46
C GLN A 27 5.35 23.61 -14.18
N TYR A 28 4.25 23.69 -13.46
CA TYR A 28 4.02 22.84 -12.29
C TYR A 28 3.39 21.51 -12.70
N ALA A 29 3.77 20.42 -12.04
CA ALA A 29 2.91 19.24 -11.99
C ALA A 29 1.53 19.65 -11.43
N ARG A 30 0.45 18.97 -11.84
CA ARG A 30 -0.94 19.33 -11.46
C ARG A 30 -1.01 19.71 -9.97
N VAL A 31 -1.24 20.99 -9.69
CA VAL A 31 -1.43 21.49 -8.34
C VAL A 31 -2.90 21.28 -7.99
N HIS A 32 -3.16 20.55 -6.90
CA HIS A 32 -4.50 20.41 -6.37
C HIS A 32 -4.81 21.56 -5.41
N THR A 33 -5.97 22.18 -5.60
CA THR A 33 -6.49 23.19 -4.67
C THR A 33 -6.93 22.53 -3.36
N PRO A 34 -6.93 23.26 -2.23
CA PRO A 34 -7.45 22.76 -0.96
C PRO A 34 -8.88 22.19 -1.07
N ASP A 35 -9.73 22.78 -1.91
CA ASP A 35 -11.11 22.33 -2.16
C ASP A 35 -11.17 20.95 -2.84
N GLU A 36 -10.28 20.70 -3.81
CA GLU A 36 -10.15 19.41 -4.49
C GLU A 36 -9.66 18.29 -3.54
N ILE A 37 -8.86 18.64 -2.54
CA ILE A 37 -8.37 17.72 -1.52
C ILE A 37 -9.49 17.36 -0.54
N VAL A 38 -10.32 18.34 -0.15
CA VAL A 38 -11.47 18.14 0.75
C VAL A 38 -12.54 17.27 0.11
N ARG A 39 -12.82 17.43 -1.19
CA ARG A 39 -13.74 16.54 -1.93
C ARG A 39 -13.30 15.07 -1.97
N ARG A 40 -12.02 14.78 -1.70
CA ARG A 40 -11.47 13.42 -1.63
C ARG A 40 -11.39 12.85 -0.21
N ARG A 41 -12.03 13.47 0.80
CA ARG A 41 -12.13 12.87 2.13
C ARG A 41 -13.14 11.72 2.16
N GLY A 42 -12.67 10.53 1.80
CA GLY A 42 -13.33 9.27 2.15
C GLY A 42 -13.31 8.21 1.06
N ARG A 43 -13.20 6.95 1.49
CA ARG A 43 -13.67 5.80 0.73
C ARG A 43 -15.15 6.06 0.34
N PRO A 44 -15.58 5.82 -0.91
CA PRO A 44 -16.93 6.15 -1.35
C PRO A 44 -17.99 5.55 -0.40
N VAL A 45 -18.92 6.40 0.02
CA VAL A 45 -20.10 6.02 0.80
C VAL A 45 -20.88 4.99 -0.04
N GLY A 46 -20.97 3.75 0.43
CA GLY A 46 -21.55 2.63 -0.33
C GLY A 46 -20.55 1.53 -0.74
N SER A 47 -19.25 1.71 -0.51
CA SER A 47 -18.27 0.61 -0.63
C SER A 47 -18.19 -0.24 0.64
N THR A 48 -19.36 -0.59 1.20
CA THR A 48 -19.49 -1.81 1.98
C THR A 48 -19.34 -2.95 0.99
N ALA A 49 -18.16 -3.57 0.93
CA ALA A 49 -18.02 -4.82 0.19
C ALA A 49 -19.15 -5.76 0.63
N ALA A 50 -19.89 -6.34 -0.33
CA ALA A 50 -21.01 -7.25 -0.04
C ALA A 50 -20.64 -8.37 0.95
N VAL A 51 -19.35 -8.69 1.02
CA VAL A 51 -18.74 -9.53 2.05
C VAL A 51 -17.91 -8.65 2.99
N ARG A 52 -18.46 -8.34 4.17
CA ARG A 52 -17.74 -7.61 5.23
C ARG A 52 -16.78 -8.55 5.94
N LYS A 53 -15.50 -8.23 5.94
CA LYS A 53 -14.52 -8.85 6.85
C LYS A 53 -14.54 -8.09 8.17
N SER A 54 -14.73 -8.80 9.28
CA SER A 54 -14.59 -8.22 10.62
C SER A 54 -13.13 -8.32 11.06
N ALA A 55 -12.55 -7.20 11.49
CA ALA A 55 -11.25 -7.22 12.13
C ALA A 55 -11.43 -7.69 13.58
N THR A 56 -10.84 -8.85 13.90
CA THR A 56 -10.90 -9.46 15.23
C THR A 56 -9.50 -9.86 15.66
N THR A 57 -9.21 -9.70 16.95
CA THR A 57 -7.95 -10.18 17.54
C THR A 57 -8.16 -11.60 18.07
N ILE A 58 -7.46 -12.57 17.48
CA ILE A 58 -7.41 -13.96 17.95
C ILE A 58 -5.95 -14.33 18.23
N ARG A 59 -5.73 -15.22 19.21
CA ARG A 59 -4.43 -15.82 19.46
C ARG A 59 -4.32 -17.12 18.65
N LEU A 60 -3.18 -17.32 18.01
CA LEU A 60 -2.86 -18.50 17.22
C LEU A 60 -1.48 -18.98 17.66
N ASP A 61 -1.25 -20.29 17.57
CA ASP A 61 0.07 -20.86 17.83
C ASP A 61 1.11 -20.33 16.84
N GLU A 62 2.35 -20.21 17.31
CA GLU A 62 3.44 -19.62 16.55
C GLU A 62 3.76 -20.44 15.29
N GLU A 63 3.70 -21.77 15.39
CA GLU A 63 3.93 -22.67 14.24
C GLU A 63 2.92 -22.44 13.11
N VAL A 64 1.64 -22.22 13.45
CA VAL A 64 0.57 -21.98 12.49
C VAL A 64 0.80 -20.63 11.80
N LEU A 65 1.10 -19.59 12.58
CA LEU A 65 1.42 -18.27 12.05
C LEU A 65 2.66 -18.29 11.16
N ALA A 66 3.71 -19.00 11.55
CA ALA A 66 4.94 -19.13 10.79
C ALA A 66 4.69 -19.86 9.46
N ALA A 67 3.96 -20.98 9.48
CA ALA A 67 3.62 -21.74 8.28
C ALA A 67 2.84 -20.88 7.27
N PHE A 68 1.83 -20.14 7.70
CA PHE A 68 1.11 -19.25 6.80
C PHE A 68 1.99 -18.08 6.33
N LYS A 69 2.74 -17.40 7.20
CA LYS A 69 3.61 -16.28 6.80
C LYS A 69 4.67 -16.70 5.77
N ALA A 70 5.22 -17.92 5.88
CA ALA A 70 6.18 -18.47 4.93
C ALA A 70 5.63 -18.58 3.50
N THR A 71 4.29 -18.64 3.33
CA THR A 71 3.66 -18.62 2.00
C THR A 71 3.77 -17.27 1.28
N GLY A 72 4.27 -16.22 1.94
CA GLY A 72 4.52 -14.91 1.35
C GLY A 72 3.27 -14.02 1.27
N GLN A 73 3.22 -13.12 0.28
CA GLN A 73 2.14 -12.16 0.11
C GLN A 73 0.78 -12.87 0.03
N GLY A 74 -0.21 -12.34 0.76
CA GLY A 74 -1.56 -12.90 0.78
C GLY A 74 -1.78 -14.04 1.79
N TRP A 75 -0.82 -14.33 2.68
CA TRP A 75 -0.95 -15.41 3.68
C TRP A 75 -2.22 -15.31 4.54
N GLN A 76 -2.64 -14.10 4.92
CA GLN A 76 -3.89 -13.90 5.67
C GLN A 76 -5.13 -14.31 4.87
N THR A 77 -5.12 -14.09 3.55
CA THR A 77 -6.22 -14.52 2.68
C THR A 77 -6.23 -16.05 2.54
N ARG A 78 -5.05 -16.69 2.42
CA ARG A 78 -4.94 -18.15 2.44
C ARG A 78 -5.43 -18.76 3.75
N MET A 79 -5.02 -18.19 4.89
CA MET A 79 -5.50 -18.60 6.21
C MET A 79 -7.02 -18.48 6.33
N ASN A 80 -7.59 -17.34 5.91
CA ASN A 80 -9.04 -17.16 5.89
C ASN A 80 -9.77 -18.17 4.99
N ASN A 81 -9.19 -18.54 3.84
CA ASN A 81 -9.78 -19.54 2.95
C ASN A 81 -9.71 -20.95 3.55
N ALA A 82 -8.61 -21.30 4.23
CA ALA A 82 -8.49 -22.57 4.95
C ALA A 82 -9.56 -22.69 6.05
N LEU A 83 -9.80 -21.62 6.81
CA LEU A 83 -10.88 -21.60 7.82
C LEU A 83 -12.26 -21.77 7.20
N LYS A 84 -12.52 -21.13 6.04
CA LYS A 84 -13.79 -21.33 5.31
C LYS A 84 -13.97 -22.77 4.84
N ASP A 85 -12.90 -23.40 4.37
CA ASP A 85 -12.94 -24.78 3.90
C ASP A 85 -13.15 -25.78 5.03
N TRP A 86 -12.48 -25.54 6.17
CA TRP A 86 -12.71 -26.28 7.40
C TRP A 86 -14.18 -26.20 7.85
N LEU A 87 -14.79 -25.01 7.81
CA LEU A 87 -16.21 -24.82 8.16
C LEU A 87 -17.17 -25.57 7.23
N LYS A 88 -16.84 -25.76 5.94
CA LYS A 88 -17.69 -26.54 5.02
C LYS A 88 -17.67 -28.02 5.33
N SER A 89 -16.51 -28.54 5.72
CA SER A 89 -16.31 -29.96 6.03
C SER A 89 -16.73 -30.34 7.45
N HIS A 90 -16.77 -29.36 8.35
CA HIS A 90 -17.07 -29.55 9.78
C HIS A 90 -18.30 -28.75 10.21
N GLN A 91 -19.33 -28.64 9.36
CA GLN A 91 -20.61 -28.13 9.82
C GLN A 91 -21.15 -29.06 10.91
N MET A 92 -20.93 -28.67 12.16
CA MET A 92 -21.64 -29.23 13.30
C MET A 92 -23.11 -28.86 13.10
N SER A 93 -23.92 -29.87 12.82
CA SER A 93 -25.38 -29.81 12.94
C SER A 93 -25.79 -29.34 14.34
#